data_AF-A0A2D4FEJ6-F1
#
_entry.id   AF-A0A2D4FEJ6-F1
#
_cell.length_a   1.000
_cell.length_b   1.000
_cell.length_c   1.000
_cell.angle_alpha   90.00
_cell.angle_beta   90.00
_cell.angle_gamma   90.00
#
_symmetry.space_group_name_H-M   'P 1'
#
loop_
_entity.id
_entity.type
_entity.pdbx_description
1 polymer ?
#
loop_
_entity_poly.entity_id
_entity_poly.type
_entity_poly.pdbx_seq_one_letter_code
_entity_poly.pdbx_strand_id
1 'polypeptide(L)'
;YVRLCHQRFVCEDVGPVTLIQGKDLIKSASLQYTQLLPCLCIEVWPAILDAQRMQLCPFKNDTKFLWDNIVYQAATQTLTWEAACPVHVTVSLCQLMKINDQCVDLEGTVNIATEKV
;
A
#
# COMPACT_ATOMS: atom_id res chain seq x y z
N TYR A 1 1.25 23.76 -1.63
CA TYR A 1 0.20 22.82 -1.24
C TYR A 1 0.83 21.48 -0.94
N VAL A 2 0.30 20.76 0.04
CA VAL A 2 0.72 19.41 0.42
C VAL A 2 -0.54 18.58 0.65
N ARG A 3 -0.60 17.37 0.10
CA ARG A 3 -1.69 16.41 0.34
C ARG A 3 -1.17 15.00 0.53
N LEU A 4 -2.01 14.14 1.10
CA LEU A 4 -1.86 12.69 1.04
C LEU A 4 -2.66 12.12 -0.13
N CYS A 5 -2.10 11.11 -0.77
CA CYS A 5 -2.77 10.36 -1.82
C CYS A 5 -2.35 8.88 -1.82
N HIS A 6 -3.15 8.05 -2.47
CA HIS A 6 -2.77 6.68 -2.81
C HIS A 6 -2.17 6.65 -4.21
N GLN A 7 -0.93 6.19 -4.31
CA GLN A 7 -0.26 5.97 -5.57
C GLN A 7 -0.78 4.70 -6.24
N ARG A 8 -1.59 4.89 -7.28
CA ARG A 8 -1.96 3.85 -8.25
C ARG A 8 -1.30 4.19 -9.59
N PHE A 9 -2.07 4.15 -10.69
CA PHE A 9 -1.68 4.74 -11.97
C PHE A 9 -1.53 6.27 -11.86
N VAL A 10 -2.43 6.90 -11.11
CA VAL A 10 -2.36 8.32 -10.70
C VAL A 10 -2.50 8.41 -9.18
N CYS A 11 -2.04 9.52 -8.61
CA CYS A 11 -2.15 9.85 -7.19
C CYS A 11 -3.61 10.23 -6.88
N GLU A 12 -4.34 9.31 -6.24
CA GLU A 12 -5.75 9.43 -5.87
C GLU A 12 -5.90 10.11 -4.50
N ASP A 13 -6.75 11.13 -4.38
CA ASP A 13 -6.88 11.96 -3.18
C ASP A 13 -7.36 11.18 -1.94
N VAL A 14 -6.64 11.31 -0.81
CA VAL A 14 -6.93 10.59 0.45
C VAL A 14 -7.25 11.55 1.62
N GLY A 15 -7.34 12.85 1.37
CA GLY A 15 -7.65 13.80 2.43
C GLY A 15 -7.60 15.27 2.02
N PRO A 16 -7.70 16.17 3.00
CA PRO A 16 -7.67 17.60 2.74
C PRO A 16 -6.28 18.06 2.31
N VAL A 17 -6.26 19.10 1.47
CA VAL A 17 -5.02 19.75 1.05
C VAL A 17 -4.58 20.76 2.10
N THR A 18 -3.34 20.63 2.56
CA THR A 18 -2.70 21.56 3.49
C THR A 18 -1.89 22.64 2.77
N LEU A 19 -2.02 23.87 3.22
CA LEU A 19 -1.26 25.02 2.74
C LEU A 19 -0.04 25.27 3.63
N ILE A 20 1.16 25.17 3.05
CA ILE A 20 2.41 25.56 3.72
C ILE A 20 2.85 26.92 3.17
N GLN A 21 2.88 27.94 4.03
CA GLN A 21 3.39 29.26 3.65
C GLN A 21 4.92 29.25 3.64
N GLY A 22 5.54 29.59 2.51
CA GLY A 22 6.99 29.63 2.30
C GLY A 22 7.74 30.75 3.03
N LYS A 23 7.13 31.37 4.04
CA LYS A 23 7.75 32.44 4.86
C LYS A 23 8.82 31.90 5.81
N ASP A 24 8.81 30.58 6.07
CA ASP A 24 9.76 29.91 6.96
C ASP A 24 10.48 28.81 6.18
N LEU A 25 11.82 28.74 6.31
CA LEU A 25 12.70 27.82 5.58
C LEU A 25 12.42 26.33 5.89
N ILE A 26 11.90 26.03 7.08
CA ILE A 26 11.53 24.68 7.51
C ILE A 26 10.19 24.77 8.26
N LYS A 27 9.17 24.06 7.76
CA LYS A 27 7.87 23.91 8.43
C LYS A 27 7.47 22.45 8.48
N SER A 28 7.02 22.04 9.66
CA SER A 28 6.38 20.74 9.85
C SER A 28 4.88 20.86 9.59
N ALA A 29 4.30 19.87 8.93
CA ALA A 29 2.86 19.74 8.73
C ALA A 29 2.42 18.34 9.19
N SER A 30 1.31 18.28 9.93
CA SER A 30 0.71 17.01 10.35
C SER A 30 -0.41 16.65 9.39
N LEU A 31 -0.28 15.50 8.73
CA LEU A 31 -1.27 14.96 7.81
C LEU A 31 -1.99 13.80 8.51
N GLN A 32 -3.31 13.82 8.48
CA GLN A 32 -4.13 12.77 9.11
C GLN A 32 -4.24 11.57 8.18
N TYR A 33 -4.05 10.36 8.70
CA TYR A 33 -4.18 9.11 7.96
C TYR A 33 -4.86 8.05 8.83
N THR A 34 -5.59 7.13 8.21
CA THR A 34 -6.28 6.04 8.90
C THR A 34 -5.38 4.81 9.05
N GLN A 35 -4.62 4.48 8.00
CA GLN A 35 -3.75 3.30 7.93
C GLN A 35 -2.46 3.66 7.19
N LEU A 36 -1.36 3.03 7.60
CA LEU A 36 -0.06 3.17 6.93
C LEU A 36 0.03 2.14 5.80
N LEU A 37 -0.28 2.59 4.60
CA LEU A 37 -0.30 1.75 3.41
C LEU A 37 0.93 2.01 2.54
N PRO A 38 1.48 1.00 1.83
CA PRO A 38 2.68 1.17 1.03
C PRO A 38 2.50 2.07 -0.20
N CYS A 39 1.26 2.19 -0.68
CA CYS A 39 0.90 3.15 -1.72
C CYS A 39 0.60 4.56 -1.18
N LEU A 40 0.64 4.80 0.14
CA LEU A 40 0.41 6.13 0.69
C LEU A 40 1.60 7.05 0.41
N CYS A 41 1.34 8.14 -0.31
CA CYS A 41 2.35 9.09 -0.74
C CYS A 41 1.95 10.52 -0.39
N ILE A 42 2.95 11.37 -0.24
CA ILE A 42 2.84 12.79 -0.01
C ILE A 42 3.07 13.48 -1.35
N GLU A 43 2.12 14.30 -1.79
CA GLU A 43 2.25 15.08 -3.01
C GLU A 43 2.29 16.58 -2.70
N VAL A 44 3.21 17.29 -3.34
CA VAL A 44 3.54 18.68 -3.06
C VAL A 44 3.65 19.47 -4.36
N TRP A 45 3.08 20.68 -4.38
CA TRP A 45 3.24 21.62 -5.50
C TRP A 45 3.14 23.09 -5.05
N PRO A 46 3.85 24.00 -5.73
CA PRO A 46 3.70 25.45 -5.52
C PRO A 46 2.35 25.97 -6.02
N ALA A 47 1.91 27.12 -5.47
CA ALA A 47 0.67 27.79 -5.86
C ALA A 47 0.85 28.65 -7.13
N ILE A 48 1.33 28.03 -8.20
CA ILE A 48 1.52 28.64 -9.53
C ILE A 48 0.75 27.84 -10.58
N LEU A 49 0.43 28.48 -11.70
CA LEU A 49 -0.23 27.81 -12.82
C LEU A 49 0.67 26.68 -13.35
N ASP A 50 0.08 25.53 -13.66
CA ASP A 50 0.76 24.35 -14.24
C ASP A 50 2.02 23.91 -13.47
N ALA A 51 2.00 24.09 -12.14
CA ALA A 51 3.04 23.64 -11.26
C ALA A 51 3.28 22.12 -11.40
N GLN A 52 4.54 21.73 -11.60
CA GLN A 52 4.92 20.32 -11.49
C GLN A 52 4.64 19.82 -10.07
N ARG A 53 3.93 18.69 -9.98
CA ARG A 53 3.69 18.00 -8.71
C ARG A 53 4.86 17.08 -8.41
N MET A 54 5.39 17.20 -7.20
CA MET A 54 6.42 16.30 -6.67
C MET A 54 5.78 15.33 -5.70
N GLN A 55 6.21 14.08 -5.74
CA GLN A 55 5.64 13.01 -4.92
C GLN A 55 6.74 12.25 -4.17
N LEU A 56 6.44 11.91 -2.92
CA LEU A 56 7.29 11.08 -2.06
C LEU A 56 6.46 9.98 -1.40
N CYS A 57 6.90 8.73 -1.50
CA CYS A 57 6.21 7.56 -0.92
C CYS A 57 7.06 6.96 0.20
N PRO A 58 6.93 7.44 1.45
CA PRO A 58 7.79 7.00 2.55
C PRO A 58 7.49 5.57 3.01
N PHE A 59 6.27 5.05 2.77
CA PHE A 59 5.83 3.77 3.30
C PHE A 59 5.95 2.61 2.31
N LYS A 60 6.56 2.81 1.14
CA LYS A 60 6.60 1.82 0.04
C LYS A 60 7.05 0.41 0.47
N ASN A 61 7.93 0.32 1.45
CA ASN A 61 8.48 -0.95 1.95
C ASN A 61 7.72 -1.50 3.17
N ASP A 62 6.71 -0.81 3.69
CA ASP A 62 5.90 -1.27 4.81
C ASP A 62 4.67 -2.02 4.30
N THR A 63 4.76 -3.34 4.29
CA THR A 63 3.72 -4.23 3.76
C THR A 63 2.86 -4.87 4.86
N LYS A 64 3.09 -4.54 6.14
CA LYS A 64 2.46 -5.26 7.26
C LYS A 64 0.94 -5.16 7.24
N PHE A 65 0.42 -3.95 6.98
CA PHE A 65 -1.02 -3.68 6.94
C PHE A 65 -1.74 -4.28 5.71
N LEU A 66 -1.01 -4.78 4.71
CA LEU A 66 -1.64 -5.37 3.54
C LEU A 66 -2.27 -6.73 3.82
N TRP A 67 -1.78 -7.44 4.84
CA TRP A 67 -2.16 -8.83 5.12
C TRP A 67 -3.33 -8.97 6.09
N ASP A 68 -3.98 -7.86 6.44
CA ASP A 68 -5.21 -7.89 7.22
C ASP A 68 -6.37 -8.46 6.38
N ASN A 69 -7.32 -9.13 7.03
CA ASN A 69 -8.55 -9.66 6.42
C ASN A 69 -8.36 -10.75 5.34
N ILE A 70 -7.28 -11.54 5.38
CA ILE A 70 -7.14 -12.74 4.55
C ILE A 70 -8.12 -13.81 5.07
N VAL A 71 -9.04 -14.25 4.21
CA VAL A 71 -10.05 -15.28 4.57
C VAL A 71 -9.96 -16.47 3.63
N TYR A 72 -9.81 -17.66 4.19
CA TYR A 72 -9.92 -18.92 3.45
C TYR A 72 -11.31 -19.52 3.63
N GLN A 73 -12.04 -19.65 2.53
CA GLN A 73 -13.37 -20.24 2.51
C GLN A 73 -13.27 -21.74 2.17
N ALA A 74 -13.35 -22.59 3.20
CA ALA A 74 -13.20 -24.04 3.03
C ALA A 74 -14.29 -24.69 2.16
N ALA A 75 -15.51 -24.14 2.16
CA ALA A 75 -16.64 -24.69 1.40
C ALA A 75 -16.48 -24.55 -0.12
N THR A 76 -15.90 -23.42 -0.56
CA THR A 76 -15.64 -23.10 -1.98
C THR A 76 -14.20 -23.37 -2.38
N GLN A 77 -13.33 -23.71 -1.43
CA GLN A 77 -11.88 -23.84 -1.61
C GLN A 77 -11.24 -22.56 -2.19
N THR A 78 -11.75 -21.39 -1.80
CA THR A 78 -11.28 -20.09 -2.30
C THR A 78 -10.58 -19.29 -1.21
N LEU A 79 -9.41 -18.75 -1.54
CA LEU A 79 -8.73 -17.74 -0.73
C LEU A 79 -9.16 -16.36 -1.22
N THR A 80 -9.81 -15.59 -0.35
CA THR A 80 -10.27 -14.22 -0.66
C THR A 80 -9.41 -13.23 0.10
N TRP A 81 -8.78 -12.33 -0.64
CA TRP A 81 -7.96 -11.24 -0.12
C TRP A 81 -8.09 -10.04 -1.06
N GLU A 82 -8.33 -8.86 -0.51
CA GLU A 82 -8.46 -7.61 -1.24
C GLU A 82 -7.31 -6.68 -0.87
N ALA A 83 -6.44 -6.41 -1.83
CA ALA A 83 -5.28 -5.57 -1.61
C ALA A 83 -5.68 -4.08 -1.55
N ALA A 84 -5.33 -3.39 -0.48
CA ALA A 84 -5.54 -1.94 -0.37
C ALA A 84 -4.59 -1.12 -1.27
N CYS A 85 -3.52 -1.73 -1.77
CA CYS A 85 -2.52 -1.10 -2.64
C CYS A 85 -2.07 -2.03 -3.77
N PRO A 86 -1.56 -1.46 -4.88
CA PRO A 86 -0.95 -2.22 -5.96
C PRO A 86 0.34 -2.88 -5.49
N VAL A 87 0.27 -4.20 -5.30
CA VAL A 87 1.41 -5.05 -4.94
C VAL A 87 1.44 -6.34 -5.74
N HIS A 88 2.64 -6.87 -5.92
CA HIS A 88 2.83 -8.23 -6.41
C HIS A 88 2.79 -9.19 -5.25
N VAL A 89 1.90 -10.18 -5.31
CA VAL A 89 1.77 -11.19 -4.26
C VAL A 89 1.92 -12.58 -4.85
N THR A 90 2.64 -13.40 -4.10
CA THR A 90 2.85 -14.81 -4.40
C THR A 90 2.15 -15.63 -3.33
N VAL A 91 1.33 -16.58 -3.74
CA VAL A 91 0.60 -17.49 -2.85
C VAL A 91 0.97 -18.92 -3.20
N SER A 92 1.35 -19.70 -2.21
CA SER A 92 1.69 -21.13 -2.33
C SER A 92 0.86 -21.94 -1.33
N LEU A 93 0.65 -23.22 -1.64
CA LEU A 93 0.18 -24.18 -0.63
C LEU A 93 1.39 -24.66 0.16
N CYS A 94 1.22 -24.83 1.47
CA CYS A 94 2.28 -25.34 2.33
C CYS A 94 1.79 -26.53 3.15
N GLN A 95 2.70 -27.47 3.44
CA GLN A 95 2.45 -28.63 4.27
C GLN A 95 3.05 -28.42 5.66
N LEU A 96 2.22 -28.54 6.70
CA LEU A 96 2.69 -28.47 8.08
C LEU A 96 3.43 -29.75 8.46
N MET A 97 4.72 -29.61 8.76
CA MET A 97 5.57 -30.71 9.19
C MET A 97 5.45 -30.92 10.71
N LYS A 98 5.02 -32.12 11.13
CA LYS A 98 4.82 -32.46 12.56
C LYS A 98 6.09 -32.41 13.42
N ILE A 99 7.27 -32.38 12.81
CA ILE A 99 8.56 -32.51 13.51
C ILE A 99 9.06 -31.15 14.00
N ASN A 100 8.73 -30.06 13.30
CA ASN A 100 9.24 -28.71 13.57
C ASN A 100 8.14 -27.62 13.62
N ASP A 101 6.87 -28.00 13.48
CA ASP A 101 5.73 -27.08 13.32
C ASP A 101 5.93 -26.00 12.24
N GLN A 102 6.78 -26.28 11.24
CA GLN A 102 7.00 -25.39 10.11
C GLN A 102 6.11 -25.78 8.93
N CYS A 103 5.57 -24.78 8.25
CA CYS A 103 4.93 -24.97 6.97
C CYS A 103 5.99 -24.93 5.86
N VAL A 104 6.13 -26.03 5.11
CA VAL A 104 7.04 -26.12 3.97
C VAL A 104 6.23 -25.97 2.69
N ASP A 105 6.61 -25.04 1.83
CA ASP A 105 5.93 -24.81 0.56
C ASP A 105 5.96 -26.07 -0.33
N LEU A 106 4.82 -26.32 -0.98
CA LEU A 106 4.69 -27.41 -1.94
C LEU A 106 5.12 -26.95 -3.33
N GLU A 107 6.13 -27.63 -3.88
CA GLU A 107 6.64 -27.40 -5.23
C GLU A 107 5.50 -27.43 -6.27
N GLY A 108 5.52 -26.44 -7.18
CA GLY A 108 4.54 -26.34 -8.26
C GLY A 108 3.16 -25.79 -7.88
N THR A 109 2.94 -25.38 -6.62
CA THR A 109 1.66 -24.78 -6.16
C THR A 109 1.65 -23.25 -6.14
N VAL A 110 2.74 -22.63 -6.59
CA VAL A 110 2.93 -21.18 -6.58
C VAL A 110 2.01 -20.51 -7.60
N ASN A 111 1.15 -19.62 -7.12
CA ASN A 111 0.35 -18.73 -7.93
C ASN A 111 0.79 -17.28 -7.70
N ILE A 112 1.02 -16.56 -8.80
CA ILE A 112 1.36 -15.14 -8.76
C ILE A 112 0.07 -14.36 -9.04
N ALA A 113 -0.38 -13.61 -8.05
CA ALA A 113 -1.48 -12.68 -8.20
C ALA A 113 -0.92 -11.29 -8.53
N THR A 114 -1.32 -10.75 -9.66
CA THR A 114 -1.10 -9.36 -10.05
C THR A 114 -2.43 -8.62 -10.04
N GLU A 115 -2.45 -7.37 -9.58
CA GLU A 115 -3.64 -6.54 -9.70
C GLU A 115 -4.04 -6.37 -11.17
N LYS A 116 -5.36 -6.31 -11.42
CA LYS A 116 -5.91 -5.85 -12.69
C LYS A 116 -5.71 -4.33 -12.76
N VAL A 117 -4.90 -3.90 -13.72
CA VAL A 117 -4.71 -2.48 -14.09
C VAL A 117 -6.04 -1.82 -14.40
#